data_AF-A0A2X5NE36-F1
#
_entry.id   AF-A0A2X5NE36-F1
#
_cell.length_a   1.000
_cell.length_b   1.000
_cell.length_c   1.000
_cell.angle_alpha   90.00
_cell.angle_beta   90.00
_cell.angle_gamma   90.00
#
_symmetry.space_group_name_H-M   'P 1'
#
loop_
_entity.id
_entity.type
_entity.pdbx_description
1 polymer ?
#
loop_
_entity_poly.entity_id
_entity_poly.type
_entity_poly.pdbx_seq_one_letter_code
_entity_poly.pdbx_strand_id
1 'polypeptide(L)'
;MMRNVDDSVVNQQWISLQEAGITIDRNALTVALINKMREALTLFETEGLAPFIDRWASLDNFINRPVKLVIGEREIHGVARGLTAGVDYYWNRKVKSPAGLGERFPCVRFRLNRGGRG
;
A
#
# COMPACT_ATOMS: atom_id res chain seq x y z
N MET A 1 8.02 17.12 -23.19
CA MET A 1 7.01 16.23 -22.59
C MET A 1 7.57 14.81 -22.65
N MET A 2 7.53 14.04 -21.56
CA MET A 2 8.09 12.68 -21.52
C MET A 2 7.18 11.77 -22.37
N ARG A 3 7.53 11.62 -23.65
CA ARG A 3 6.73 10.92 -24.67
C ARG A 3 7.41 9.65 -25.20
N ASN A 4 8.59 9.32 -24.70
CA ASN A 4 9.29 8.09 -25.02
C ASN A 4 9.49 7.33 -23.72
N VAL A 5 8.45 6.62 -23.30
CA VAL A 5 8.55 5.61 -22.26
C VAL A 5 8.72 4.29 -22.98
N ASP A 6 9.70 3.49 -22.55
CA ASP A 6 9.89 2.16 -23.09
C ASP A 6 8.76 1.24 -22.58
N ASP A 7 7.86 0.83 -23.48
CA ASP A 7 6.71 0.00 -23.15
C ASP A 7 7.11 -1.41 -22.65
N SER A 8 8.34 -1.85 -22.95
CA SER A 8 8.88 -3.08 -22.36
C SER A 8 9.18 -2.93 -20.87
N VAL A 9 9.37 -1.70 -20.40
CA VAL A 9 9.69 -1.34 -19.01
C VAL A 9 8.45 -0.85 -18.25
N VAL A 10 7.65 0.04 -18.85
CA VAL A 10 6.42 0.57 -18.24
C VAL A 10 5.20 0.01 -18.96
N ASN A 11 4.88 -1.23 -18.63
CA ASN A 11 3.77 -1.99 -19.21
C ASN A 11 2.44 -1.87 -18.45
N GLN A 12 2.38 -0.99 -17.44
CA GLN A 12 1.17 -0.73 -16.63
C GLN A 12 0.53 0.59 -17.05
N GLN A 13 -0.78 0.73 -16.82
CA GLN A 13 -1.48 1.99 -17.08
C GLN A 13 -0.85 3.13 -16.27
N TRP A 14 -0.52 4.22 -16.95
CA TRP A 14 0.08 5.40 -16.34
C TRP A 14 -0.53 6.67 -16.92
N ILE A 15 -0.41 7.77 -16.18
CA ILE A 15 -0.85 9.11 -16.60
C ILE A 15 0.07 10.15 -15.96
N SER A 16 0.34 11.25 -16.66
CA SER A 16 1.04 12.40 -16.11
C SER A 16 0.10 13.37 -15.40
N LEU A 17 0.63 14.20 -14.48
CA LEU A 17 -0.16 15.24 -13.82
C LEU A 17 -0.79 16.20 -14.83
N GLN A 18 -0.08 16.51 -15.93
CA GLN A 18 -0.61 17.38 -16.99
C GLN A 18 -1.81 16.76 -17.71
N GLU A 19 -1.78 15.46 -18.00
CA GLU A 19 -2.90 14.73 -18.61
C GLU A 19 -4.10 14.59 -17.65
N ALA A 20 -3.83 14.56 -16.34
CA ALA A 20 -4.85 14.66 -15.30
C ALA A 20 -5.41 16.10 -15.13
N GLY A 21 -5.00 17.06 -15.96
CA GLY A 21 -5.45 18.46 -15.91
C GLY A 21 -4.75 19.32 -14.85
N ILE A 22 -3.68 18.82 -14.24
CA ILE A 22 -2.93 19.51 -13.17
C ILE A 22 -1.69 20.17 -13.79
N THR A 23 -1.69 21.51 -13.77
CA THR A 23 -0.53 22.31 -14.18
C THR A 23 0.22 22.77 -12.93
N ILE A 24 1.47 22.33 -12.77
CA ILE A 24 2.32 22.67 -11.64
C ILE A 24 3.77 22.84 -12.08
N ASP A 25 4.47 23.79 -11.46
CA ASP A 25 5.91 23.94 -11.67
C ASP A 25 6.68 22.75 -11.08
N ARG A 26 7.57 22.17 -11.87
CA ARG A 26 8.32 20.96 -11.49
C ARG A 26 9.23 21.22 -10.29
N ASN A 27 9.88 22.38 -10.25
CA ASN A 27 10.82 22.71 -9.17
C ASN A 27 10.05 22.95 -7.87
N ALA A 28 8.94 23.69 -7.93
CA ALA A 28 8.04 23.90 -6.80
C ALA A 28 7.50 22.58 -6.23
N LEU A 29 7.02 21.68 -7.11
CA LEU A 29 6.58 20.33 -6.69
C LEU A 29 7.72 19.54 -6.03
N THR A 30 8.92 19.59 -6.60
CA THR A 30 10.09 18.86 -6.08
C THR A 30 10.48 19.36 -4.69
N VAL A 31 10.55 20.69 -4.50
CA VAL A 31 10.84 21.30 -3.19
C VAL A 31 9.76 20.94 -2.16
N ALA A 32 8.49 21.05 -2.54
CA ALA A 32 7.38 20.70 -1.65
C ALA A 32 7.41 19.22 -1.24
N LEU A 33 7.67 18.33 -2.19
CA LEU A 33 7.77 16.89 -1.92
C LEU A 33 8.93 16.57 -0.98
N ILE A 34 10.13 17.10 -1.22
CA ILE A 34 11.30 16.86 -0.36
C ILE A 34 11.07 17.35 1.06
N ASN A 35 10.49 18.55 1.22
CA ASN A 35 10.20 19.10 2.55
C ASN A 35 9.18 18.24 3.29
N LYS A 36 8.10 17.82 2.62
CA LYS A 36 7.10 16.93 3.23
C LYS A 36 7.63 15.54 3.54
N MET A 37 8.54 15.01 2.73
CA MET A 37 9.21 13.74 3.03
C MET A 37 10.10 13.85 4.26
N ARG A 38 10.86 14.92 4.43
CA ARG A 38 11.70 15.14 5.62
C ARG A 38 10.85 15.22 6.89
N GLU A 39 9.79 16.02 6.88
CA GLU A 39 8.84 16.13 7.99
C GLU A 39 8.23 14.76 8.34
N ALA A 40 7.77 14.02 7.32
CA ALA A 40 7.16 12.70 7.52
C ALA A 40 8.14 11.66 8.06
N LEU A 41 9.39 11.66 7.58
CA LEU A 41 10.41 10.72 8.05
C LEU A 41 10.78 10.98 9.51
N THR A 42 10.96 12.24 9.92
CA THR A 42 11.23 12.59 11.32
C THR A 42 10.07 12.18 12.24
N LEU A 43 8.83 12.37 11.80
CA LEU A 43 7.65 11.91 12.55
C LEU A 43 7.58 10.38 12.62
N PHE A 44 7.92 9.69 11.54
CA PHE A 44 7.94 8.23 11.48
C PHE A 44 9.00 7.63 12.40
N GLU A 45 10.17 8.25 12.52
CA GLU A 45 11.24 7.79 13.42
C GLU A 45 10.82 7.80 14.89
N THR A 46 9.93 8.71 15.27
CA THR A 46 9.50 8.91 16.67
C THR A 46 8.19 8.18 16.99
N GLU A 47 7.21 8.22 16.10
CA GLU A 47 5.84 7.71 16.35
C GLU A 47 5.49 6.48 15.50
N GLY A 48 6.37 6.08 14.58
CA GLY A 48 6.11 5.00 13.65
C GLY A 48 4.98 5.34 12.68
N LEU A 49 4.17 4.34 12.34
CA LEU A 49 3.12 4.48 11.31
C LEU A 49 1.82 5.09 11.84
N ALA A 50 1.62 5.13 13.17
CA ALA A 50 0.38 5.56 13.81
C ALA A 50 -0.18 6.90 13.29
N PRO A 51 0.60 8.00 13.19
CA PRO A 51 0.08 9.29 12.73
C PRO A 51 -0.30 9.32 11.24
N PHE A 52 0.06 8.29 10.47
CA PHE A 52 -0.20 8.21 9.04
C PHE A 52 -1.45 7.39 8.70
N ILE A 53 -1.96 6.56 9.61
CA ILE A 53 -3.03 5.58 9.32
C ILE A 53 -4.32 6.24 8.84
N ASP A 54 -4.79 7.26 9.55
CA ASP A 54 -6.06 7.92 9.19
C ASP A 54 -5.97 8.62 7.83
N ARG A 55 -4.85 9.33 7.60
CA ARG A 55 -4.60 9.98 6.31
C ARG A 55 -4.48 8.96 5.19
N TRP A 56 -3.80 7.83 5.43
CA TRP A 56 -3.67 6.76 4.46
C TRP A 56 -5.04 6.18 4.09
N ALA A 57 -5.88 5.86 5.07
CA ALA A 57 -7.19 5.26 4.84
C ALA A 57 -8.09 6.12 3.92
N SER A 58 -7.96 7.45 3.99
CA SER A 58 -8.69 8.37 3.11
C SER A 58 -8.21 8.39 1.65
N LEU A 59 -6.97 7.97 1.40
CA LEU A 59 -6.32 8.00 0.09
C LEU A 59 -6.12 6.61 -0.52
N ASP A 60 -6.46 5.55 0.21
CA ASP A 60 -6.28 4.17 -0.22
C ASP A 60 -7.28 3.79 -1.32
N ASN A 61 -6.80 3.72 -2.56
CA ASN A 61 -7.62 3.40 -3.73
C ASN A 61 -8.21 1.99 -3.72
N PHE A 62 -7.64 1.07 -2.93
CA PHE A 62 -8.02 -0.34 -2.91
C PHE A 62 -8.87 -0.72 -1.70
N ILE A 63 -8.98 0.14 -0.69
CA ILE A 63 -9.72 -0.17 0.53
C ILE A 63 -11.15 -0.64 0.23
N ASN A 64 -11.53 -1.76 0.85
CA ASN A 64 -12.81 -2.45 0.68
C ASN A 64 -13.12 -2.94 -0.74
N ARG A 65 -12.12 -3.04 -1.64
CA ARG A 65 -12.28 -3.59 -2.99
C ARG A 65 -11.71 -5.01 -3.09
N PRO A 66 -12.30 -5.88 -3.94
CA PRO A 66 -11.67 -7.13 -4.32
C PRO A 66 -10.35 -6.86 -5.04
N VAL A 67 -9.26 -7.46 -4.57
CA VAL A 67 -7.93 -7.34 -5.17
C VAL A 67 -7.27 -8.71 -5.28
N LYS A 68 -6.22 -8.77 -6.08
CA LYS A 68 -5.34 -9.92 -6.25
C LYS A 68 -3.96 -9.56 -5.74
N LEU A 69 -3.47 -10.27 -4.73
CA LEU A 69 -2.12 -10.13 -4.22
C LEU A 69 -1.22 -11.16 -4.93
N VAL A 70 -0.18 -10.68 -5.60
CA VAL A 70 0.79 -11.51 -6.32
C VAL A 70 2.08 -11.55 -5.51
N ILE A 71 2.52 -12.75 -5.10
CA ILE A 71 3.74 -12.98 -4.32
C ILE A 71 4.55 -14.07 -5.03
N GLY A 72 5.53 -13.66 -5.84
CA GLY A 72 6.20 -14.58 -6.76
C GLY A 72 5.18 -15.26 -7.68
N GLU A 73 5.23 -16.59 -7.74
CA GLU A 73 4.28 -17.41 -8.53
C GLU A 73 2.91 -17.61 -7.84
N ARG A 74 2.71 -17.11 -6.62
CA ARG A 74 1.46 -17.29 -5.88
C ARG A 74 0.53 -16.12 -6.07
N GLU A 75 -0.72 -16.42 -6.41
CA GLU A 75 -1.80 -15.44 -6.46
C GLU A 75 -2.83 -15.70 -5.34
N ILE A 76 -3.22 -14.64 -4.63
CA ILE A 76 -4.18 -14.69 -3.53
C ILE A 76 -5.30 -13.66 -3.79
N HIS A 77 -6.56 -14.09 -3.71
CA HIS A 77 -7.74 -13.26 -3.99
C HIS A 77 -8.59 -12.96 -2.76
N GLY A 78 -9.25 -11.78 -2.76
CA GLY A 78 -10.22 -11.32 -1.75
C GLY A 78 -10.14 -9.80 -1.51
N VAL A 79 -10.39 -9.30 -0.30
CA VAL A 79 -10.71 -7.86 -0.08
C VAL A 79 -9.64 -7.12 0.70
N ALA A 80 -9.15 -6.00 0.18
CA ALA A 80 -8.20 -5.13 0.88
C ALA A 80 -8.88 -4.38 2.03
N ARG A 81 -8.23 -4.33 3.21
CA ARG A 81 -8.79 -3.73 4.44
C ARG A 81 -7.95 -2.60 5.03
N GLY A 82 -6.97 -2.12 4.28
CA GLY A 82 -6.10 -1.02 4.69
C GLY A 82 -4.93 -1.45 5.58
N LEU A 83 -4.30 -0.46 6.20
CA LEU A 83 -3.13 -0.59 7.08
C LEU A 83 -3.52 -0.42 8.55
N THR A 84 -2.69 -0.95 9.45
CA THR A 84 -2.76 -0.69 10.89
C THR A 84 -1.43 -0.12 11.40
N ALA A 85 -1.39 0.37 12.64
CA ALA A 85 -0.21 1.00 13.22
C ALA A 85 0.96 0.04 13.42
N GLY A 86 0.69 -1.26 13.60
CA GLY A 86 1.68 -2.30 13.32
C GLY A 86 1.72 -2.54 11.82
N VAL A 87 2.87 -2.70 11.18
CA VAL A 87 3.00 -3.02 9.73
C VAL A 87 2.45 -4.42 9.37
N ASP A 88 1.21 -4.72 9.77
CA ASP A 88 0.50 -5.97 9.57
C ASP A 88 -0.65 -5.69 8.56
N TYR A 89 -0.57 -6.26 7.35
CA TYR A 89 -1.68 -6.23 6.39
C TYR A 89 -2.75 -7.25 6.79
N TYR A 90 -4.00 -6.82 6.96
CA TYR A 90 -5.12 -7.72 7.29
C TYR A 90 -5.86 -8.21 6.03
N TRP A 91 -6.18 -9.51 6.02
CA TRP A 91 -6.90 -10.17 4.94
C TRP A 91 -7.92 -11.19 5.46
N ASN A 92 -9.20 -10.99 5.13
CA ASN A 92 -10.28 -11.92 5.48
C ASN A 92 -10.51 -12.91 4.33
N ARG A 93 -10.02 -14.14 4.49
CA ARG A 93 -10.37 -15.25 3.59
C ARG A 93 -11.80 -15.71 3.89
N LYS A 94 -12.71 -15.66 2.91
CA LYS A 94 -13.89 -16.54 2.92
C LYS A 94 -13.46 -17.91 2.38
N VAL A 95 -13.13 -18.83 3.28
CA VAL A 95 -13.06 -20.26 2.94
C VAL A 95 -14.50 -20.78 2.94
N LYS A 96 -14.99 -21.35 1.84
CA LYS A 96 -16.21 -22.18 1.89
C LYS A 96 -15.84 -23.46 2.64
N SER A 97 -16.36 -23.62 3.86
CA SER A 97 -16.29 -24.89 4.58
C SER A 97 -17.23 -25.91 3.93
N PRO A 98 -16.80 -27.17 3.68
CA PRO A 98 -17.71 -28.26 3.35
C PRO A 98 -18.44 -28.83 4.58
N ALA A 99 -18.07 -28.44 5.80
CA ALA A 99 -18.61 -29.03 7.02
C ALA A 99 -18.99 -27.96 8.05
N GLY A 100 -20.24 -27.99 8.50
CA GLY A 100 -20.80 -27.06 9.47
C GLY A 100 -20.28 -27.26 10.89
N LEU A 101 -18.99 -26.99 11.13
CA LEU A 101 -18.48 -26.67 12.46
C LEU A 101 -17.84 -25.29 12.44
N GLY A 102 -18.37 -24.41 13.29
CA GLY A 102 -17.85 -23.07 13.49
C GLY A 102 -16.48 -23.14 14.17
N GLU A 103 -15.42 -22.99 13.38
CA GLU A 103 -14.09 -22.77 13.92
C GLU A 103 -13.73 -21.30 13.85
N ARG A 104 -13.29 -20.79 15.00
CA ARG A 104 -12.79 -19.44 15.22
C ARG A 104 -11.40 -19.36 14.60
N PHE A 105 -11.28 -18.84 13.39
CA PHE A 105 -10.01 -18.81 12.66
C PHE A 105 -9.07 -17.71 13.18
N PRO A 106 -7.78 -18.02 13.45
CA PRO A 106 -6.83 -17.05 13.95
C PRO A 106 -6.39 -16.07 12.86
N CYS A 107 -6.24 -14.80 13.25
CA CYS A 107 -5.63 -13.73 12.44
C CYS A 107 -4.31 -14.19 11.83
N VAL A 108 -4.19 -14.16 10.50
CA VAL A 108 -2.91 -14.39 9.81
C VAL A 108 -2.07 -13.12 9.99
N ARG A 109 -1.20 -13.13 11.01
CA ARG A 109 -0.23 -12.08 11.29
C ARG A 109 1.01 -12.30 10.42
N PHE A 110 1.26 -11.42 9.46
CA PHE A 110 2.54 -11.37 8.76
C PHE A 110 3.56 -10.64 9.65
N ARG A 111 4.17 -11.35 10.60
CA ARG A 111 5.30 -10.80 11.35
C ARG A 111 6.51 -10.70 10.40
N LEU A 112 6.82 -9.50 9.91
CA LEU A 112 8.13 -9.21 9.31
C LEU A 112 9.21 -9.63 10.32
N ASN A 113 10.00 -10.64 9.96
CA ASN A 113 11.08 -11.15 10.78
C ASN A 113 12.14 -10.03 10.89
N ARG A 114 12.16 -9.28 11.99
CA ARG A 114 13.33 -8.46 12.33
C ARG A 114 14.46 -9.43 12.63
N GLY A 115 15.44 -9.50 11.73
CA GLY A 115 16.63 -10.32 11.91
C GLY A 115 17.35 -9.94 13.20
N GLY A 116 17.34 -10.86 14.17
CA GLY A 116 18.27 -10.85 15.30
C GLY A 116 19.58 -11.46 14.83
N ARG A 117 20.65 -10.66 14.85
CA ARG A 117 22.02 -11.16 14.87
C ARG A 117 22.33 -11.61 16.30
N GLY A 118 22.76 -12.86 16.45
CA GLY A 118 23.58 -13.29 17.57
C GLY A 118 25.02 -12.79 17.43
#